data_AF-A0A453G205-F1
#
_entry.id   AF-A0A453G205-F1
#
_cell.length_a   1.000
_cell.length_b   1.000
_cell.length_c   1.000
_cell.angle_alpha   90.00
_cell.angle_beta   90.00
_cell.angle_gamma   90.00
#
_symmetry.space_group_name_H-M   'P 1'
#
loop_
_entity.id
_entity.type
_entity.pdbx_description
1 polymer ?
#
loop_
_entity_poly.entity_id
_entity_poly.type
_entity_poly.pdbx_seq_one_letter_code
_entity_poly.pdbx_strand_id
1 'polypeptide(L)'
;AKQINAQHGLRTAQVVQYLNNVDSWKVFKEPIPLAINNSTHIGNRLFEHLSTTKDETDYLWYLTRYDYRSNGDTQLVLNVESQAHVLHAYINNDYIGSVHGSHDGPRNIVLKTPIMLRKGQNSISLLSVMVGSPDSGAYMERRIFGVRKVSIQQGHQKSHSLNNELWKHQVNPGWLIWRNE
;
A
#
# COMPACT_ATOMS: atom_id res chain seq x y z
N ALA A 1 -19.57 -12.58 33.94
CA ALA A 1 -19.92 -12.82 32.53
C ALA A 1 -21.13 -11.97 32.19
N LYS A 2 -21.12 -11.24 31.07
CA LYS A 2 -22.29 -10.47 30.62
C LYS A 2 -23.04 -11.32 29.60
N GLN A 3 -24.31 -11.57 29.88
CA GLN A 3 -25.19 -12.37 29.04
C GLN A 3 -26.06 -11.42 28.21
N ILE A 4 -26.03 -11.59 26.90
CA ILE A 4 -26.83 -10.77 25.97
C ILE A 4 -27.78 -11.72 25.25
N ASN A 5 -29.08 -11.43 25.33
CA ASN A 5 -30.11 -12.26 24.73
C ASN A 5 -30.55 -11.63 23.40
N ALA A 6 -30.43 -12.39 22.30
CA ALA A 6 -30.97 -12.03 21.01
C ALA A 6 -32.11 -12.98 20.65
N GLN A 7 -33.02 -12.55 19.77
CA GLN A 7 -34.26 -13.27 19.41
C GLN A 7 -34.05 -14.74 18.99
N HIS A 8 -32.86 -15.08 18.47
CA HIS A 8 -32.49 -16.43 18.04
C HIS A 8 -31.12 -16.90 18.57
N GLY A 9 -30.67 -16.45 19.75
CA GLY A 9 -29.44 -16.99 20.33
C GLY A 9 -29.00 -16.40 21.67
N LEU A 10 -28.38 -17.25 22.48
CA LEU A 10 -27.72 -16.87 23.73
C LEU A 10 -26.23 -16.68 23.49
N ARG A 11 -25.70 -15.48 23.75
CA ARG A 11 -24.25 -15.23 23.75
C ARG A 11 -23.76 -14.88 25.15
N THR A 12 -22.72 -15.58 25.59
CA THR A 12 -22.05 -15.34 26.87
C THR A 12 -20.66 -14.78 26.59
N ALA A 13 -20.39 -13.56 27.09
CA ALA A 13 -19.07 -12.97 27.05
C ALA A 13 -18.40 -13.06 28.42
N GLN A 14 -17.21 -13.64 28.46
CA GLN A 14 -16.32 -13.60 29.61
C GLN A 14 -15.14 -12.67 29.28
N VAL A 15 -14.82 -11.78 30.21
CA VAL A 15 -13.63 -10.94 30.09
C VAL A 15 -12.43 -11.82 30.41
N VAL A 16 -11.57 -12.05 29.41
CA VAL A 16 -10.39 -12.91 29.54
C VAL A 16 -9.14 -12.08 29.89
N GLN A 17 -9.14 -10.78 29.57
CA GLN A 17 -8.03 -9.87 29.85
C GLN A 17 -8.52 -8.42 29.96
N TYR A 18 -7.89 -7.65 30.84
CA TYR A 18 -8.09 -6.21 31.00
C TYR A 18 -6.99 -5.45 30.26
N LEU A 19 -7.33 -4.74 29.19
CA LEU A 19 -6.41 -3.93 28.38
C LEU A 19 -6.31 -2.48 28.91
N ASN A 20 -6.25 -2.33 30.24
CA ASN A 20 -6.50 -1.06 30.92
C ASN A 20 -5.20 -0.32 31.30
N ASN A 21 -4.06 -1.01 31.22
CA ASN A 21 -2.76 -0.45 31.59
C ASN A 21 -2.04 0.07 30.34
N VAL A 22 -1.90 1.39 30.23
CA VAL A 22 -1.23 2.05 29.10
C VAL A 22 0.23 1.57 28.97
N ASP A 23 0.90 1.28 30.08
CA ASP A 23 2.30 0.85 30.10
C ASP A 23 2.52 -0.57 29.59
N SER A 24 1.44 -1.34 29.35
CA SER A 24 1.53 -2.70 28.78
C SER A 24 1.62 -2.72 27.25
N TRP A 25 1.35 -1.60 26.59
CA TRP A 25 1.41 -1.50 25.14
C TRP A 25 2.86 -1.38 24.66
N LYS A 26 3.21 -2.21 23.67
CA LYS A 26 4.48 -2.11 22.95
C LYS A 26 4.20 -1.68 21.52
N VAL A 27 5.04 -0.79 21.00
CA VAL A 27 4.95 -0.32 19.62
C VAL A 27 6.06 -0.97 18.82
N PHE A 28 5.70 -1.58 17.71
CA PHE A 28 6.64 -2.03 16.69
C PHE A 28 6.35 -1.24 15.41
N LYS A 29 7.36 -0.55 14.89
CA LYS A 29 7.26 0.16 13.62
C LYS A 29 7.73 -0.75 12.51
N GLU A 30 6.80 -1.15 11.66
CA GLU A 30 7.13 -2.01 10.52
C GLU A 30 8.06 -1.29 9.52
N PRO A 31 9.17 -1.92 9.10
CA PRO A 31 10.09 -1.31 8.16
C PRO A 31 9.59 -1.42 6.72
N ILE A 32 10.00 -0.47 5.88
CA ILE A 32 9.85 -0.61 4.42
C ILE A 32 10.78 -1.74 3.96
N PRO A 33 10.28 -2.69 3.14
CA PRO A 33 11.05 -3.87 2.79
C PRO A 33 12.26 -3.57 1.90
N LEU A 34 13.45 -3.83 2.43
CA LEU A 34 14.73 -3.67 1.71
C LEU A 34 15.24 -5.00 1.14
N ALA A 35 15.12 -6.09 1.89
CA ALA A 35 15.66 -7.41 1.53
C ALA A 35 14.83 -8.11 0.43
N ILE A 36 15.50 -8.82 -0.47
CA ILE A 36 14.83 -9.73 -1.42
C ILE A 36 14.57 -11.04 -0.69
N ASN A 37 13.36 -11.57 -0.82
CA ASN A 37 12.96 -12.87 -0.29
C ASN A 37 12.18 -13.66 -1.36
N ASN A 38 11.74 -14.87 -1.02
CA ASN A 38 11.04 -15.76 -1.95
C ASN A 38 9.69 -15.21 -2.45
N SER A 39 9.08 -14.24 -1.75
CA SER A 39 7.82 -13.60 -2.14
C SER A 39 8.01 -12.30 -2.96
N THR A 40 9.23 -12.07 -3.43
CA THR A 40 9.59 -10.90 -4.21
C THR A 40 9.47 -11.17 -5.72
N HIS A 41 8.74 -10.31 -6.44
CA HIS A 41 8.63 -10.32 -7.89
C HIS A 41 9.31 -9.07 -8.49
N ILE A 42 10.16 -9.24 -9.51
CA ILE A 42 10.90 -8.13 -10.11
C ILE A 42 10.62 -8.07 -11.60
N GLY A 43 10.42 -6.87 -12.15
CA GLY A 43 10.32 -6.68 -13.58
C GLY A 43 10.14 -5.23 -14.01
N ASN A 44 10.33 -4.98 -15.30
CA ASN A 44 10.14 -3.67 -15.95
C ASN A 44 8.65 -3.35 -16.20
N ARG A 45 7.82 -3.53 -15.17
CA ARG A 45 6.37 -3.34 -15.20
C ARG A 45 5.80 -3.27 -13.80
N LEU A 46 4.60 -2.70 -13.69
CA LEU A 46 3.77 -2.79 -12.49
C LEU A 46 2.99 -4.12 -12.51
N PHE A 47 3.25 -5.00 -11.55
CA PHE A 47 2.49 -6.23 -11.39
C PHE A 47 1.13 -5.97 -10.73
N GLU A 48 0.13 -6.76 -11.10
CA GLU A 48 -1.24 -6.64 -10.59
C GLU A 48 -1.33 -7.23 -9.18
N HIS A 49 -2.11 -6.59 -8.30
CA HIS A 49 -2.10 -6.87 -6.87
C HIS A 49 -2.48 -8.32 -6.53
N LEU A 50 -3.69 -8.76 -6.91
CA LEU A 50 -4.24 -10.05 -6.47
C LEU A 50 -3.45 -11.24 -7.06
N SER A 51 -3.03 -11.14 -8.31
CA SER A 51 -2.19 -12.14 -8.96
C SER A 51 -0.80 -12.24 -8.35
N THR A 52 -0.30 -11.18 -7.71
CA THR A 52 0.99 -11.17 -7.00
C THR A 52 0.86 -11.67 -5.57
N THR A 53 -0.19 -11.23 -4.84
CA THR A 53 -0.40 -11.62 -3.43
C THR A 53 -1.09 -12.96 -3.27
N LYS A 54 -1.74 -13.48 -4.33
CA LYS A 54 -2.56 -14.69 -4.29
C LYS A 54 -3.67 -14.64 -3.23
N ASP A 55 -4.12 -13.43 -2.89
CA ASP A 55 -5.10 -13.17 -1.82
C ASP A 55 -4.64 -13.68 -0.43
N GLU A 56 -3.32 -13.89 -0.24
CA GLU A 56 -2.76 -14.31 1.05
C GLU A 56 -2.55 -13.12 2.01
N THR A 57 -2.58 -11.90 1.49
CA THR A 57 -2.41 -10.65 2.23
C THR A 57 -3.07 -9.50 1.51
N ASP A 58 -3.55 -8.53 2.28
CA ASP A 58 -4.11 -7.26 1.78
C ASP A 58 -3.02 -6.27 1.31
N TYR A 59 -1.73 -6.56 1.58
CA TYR A 59 -0.63 -5.61 1.44
C TYR A 59 0.36 -6.01 0.34
N LEU A 60 0.60 -5.07 -0.59
CA LEU A 60 1.62 -5.22 -1.61
C LEU A 60 2.50 -3.97 -1.69
N TRP A 61 3.81 -4.16 -1.51
CA TRP A 61 4.80 -3.12 -1.74
C TRP A 61 5.21 -3.05 -3.20
N TYR A 62 5.25 -1.84 -3.76
CA TYR A 62 5.85 -1.51 -5.05
C TYR A 62 7.07 -0.62 -4.80
N LEU A 63 8.25 -1.09 -5.17
CA LEU A 63 9.53 -0.45 -4.87
C LEU A 63 10.27 -0.18 -6.17
N THR A 64 10.73 1.03 -6.37
CA THR A 64 11.61 1.37 -7.50
C THR A 64 12.67 2.38 -7.08
N ARG A 65 13.66 2.54 -7.95
CA ARG A 65 14.71 3.55 -7.82
C ARG A 65 14.58 4.54 -8.95
N TYR A 66 14.72 5.81 -8.63
CA TYR A 66 14.65 6.90 -9.61
C TYR A 66 15.91 7.75 -9.51
N ASP A 67 16.66 7.81 -10.62
CA ASP A 67 17.84 8.66 -10.73
C ASP A 67 17.43 10.07 -11.15
N TYR A 68 17.40 10.97 -10.19
CA TYR A 68 17.01 12.35 -10.40
C TYR A 68 18.21 13.20 -10.83
N ARG A 69 18.16 13.63 -12.10
CA ARG A 69 19.07 14.65 -12.63
C ARG A 69 18.53 16.02 -12.27
N SER A 70 19.12 16.64 -11.24
CA SER A 70 18.77 18.01 -10.85
C SER A 70 18.93 18.96 -12.02
N ASN A 71 17.86 19.72 -12.29
CA ASN A 71 17.71 20.62 -13.44
C ASN A 71 17.05 21.95 -13.00
N GLY A 72 17.34 22.40 -11.78
CA GLY A 72 16.87 23.66 -11.19
C GLY A 72 15.83 23.49 -10.08
N ASP A 73 15.40 24.61 -9.48
CA ASP A 73 14.42 24.67 -8.39
C ASP A 73 12.98 24.66 -8.92
N THR A 74 12.59 23.56 -9.57
CA THR A 74 11.20 23.37 -9.99
C THR A 74 10.51 22.38 -9.08
N GLN A 75 9.27 22.68 -8.70
CA GLN A 75 8.45 21.76 -7.92
C GLN A 75 8.24 20.44 -8.67
N LEU A 76 8.50 19.35 -7.95
CA LEU A 76 8.25 17.98 -8.41
C LEU A 76 6.96 17.47 -7.76
N VAL A 77 6.14 16.78 -8.54
CA VAL A 77 4.90 16.15 -8.07
C VAL A 77 4.91 14.69 -8.45
N LEU A 78 4.76 13.82 -7.45
CA LEU A 78 4.47 12.41 -7.69
C LEU A 78 2.99 12.26 -7.99
N ASN A 79 2.66 11.60 -9.09
CA ASN A 79 1.32 11.20 -9.45
C ASN A 79 1.24 9.67 -9.52
N VAL A 80 0.37 9.08 -8.70
CA VAL A 80 0.12 7.64 -8.68
C VAL A 80 -1.36 7.37 -8.89
N GLU A 81 -1.69 6.64 -9.95
CA GLU A 81 -3.02 6.09 -10.17
C GLU A 81 -3.04 4.63 -9.72
N SER A 82 -4.00 4.29 -8.86
CA SER A 82 -4.16 2.95 -8.32
C SER A 82 -5.62 2.52 -8.36
N GLN A 83 -5.84 1.21 -8.45
CA GLN A 83 -7.15 0.57 -8.29
C GLN A 83 -7.22 -0.22 -6.98
N ALA A 84 -6.33 0.08 -6.04
CA ALA A 84 -6.41 -0.39 -4.66
C ALA A 84 -7.43 0.43 -3.86
N HIS A 85 -7.71 0.00 -2.64
CA HIS A 85 -8.58 0.73 -1.72
C HIS A 85 -7.83 1.84 -0.98
N VAL A 86 -6.57 1.59 -0.62
CA VAL A 86 -5.68 2.58 -0.01
C VAL A 86 -4.31 2.52 -0.66
N LEU A 87 -3.65 3.67 -0.74
CA LEU A 87 -2.29 3.81 -1.19
C LEU A 87 -1.52 4.72 -0.23
N HIS A 88 -0.35 4.28 0.24
CA HIS A 88 0.64 5.12 0.91
C HIS A 88 1.87 5.27 0.02
N ALA A 89 2.52 6.42 0.09
CA ALA A 89 3.75 6.68 -0.65
C ALA A 89 4.87 7.17 0.27
N TYR A 90 6.08 6.75 -0.08
CA TYR A 90 7.31 7.08 0.62
C TYR A 90 8.41 7.41 -0.39
N ILE A 91 9.24 8.39 -0.06
CA ILE A 91 10.44 8.78 -0.82
C ILE A 91 11.63 8.70 0.13
N ASN A 92 12.68 7.97 -0.24
CA ASN A 92 13.86 7.79 0.62
C ASN A 92 13.52 7.32 2.05
N ASN A 93 12.48 6.49 2.16
CA ASN A 93 11.88 5.96 3.39
C ASN A 93 11.07 6.97 4.24
N ASP A 94 10.95 8.21 3.79
CA ASP A 94 10.12 9.23 4.45
C ASP A 94 8.70 9.17 3.89
N TYR A 95 7.70 9.24 4.76
CA TYR A 95 6.28 9.26 4.39
C TYR A 95 5.93 10.60 3.73
N ILE A 96 5.27 10.55 2.57
CA ILE A 96 4.93 11.76 1.80
C ILE A 96 3.41 11.95 1.59
N GLY A 97 2.60 10.94 1.92
CA GLY A 97 1.15 11.04 1.82
C GLY A 97 0.45 9.72 1.53
N SER A 98 -0.88 9.80 1.55
CA SER A 98 -1.77 8.68 1.25
C SER A 98 -3.05 9.16 0.56
N VAL A 99 -3.75 8.22 -0.05
CA VAL A 99 -5.10 8.41 -0.58
C VAL A 99 -5.88 7.11 -0.37
N HIS A 100 -7.18 7.23 -0.14
CA HIS A 100 -8.08 6.08 -0.05
C HIS A 100 -9.33 6.32 -0.91
N GLY A 101 -9.97 5.23 -1.31
CA GLY A 101 -11.24 5.26 -2.01
C GLY A 101 -12.41 5.43 -1.04
N SER A 102 -13.60 5.43 -1.61
CA SER A 102 -14.88 5.30 -0.91
C SER A 102 -15.75 4.28 -1.61
N HIS A 103 -16.71 3.68 -0.90
CA HIS A 103 -17.59 2.65 -1.46
C HIS A 103 -18.37 3.15 -2.70
N ASP A 104 -18.92 4.36 -2.61
CA ASP A 104 -19.67 5.01 -3.69
C ASP A 104 -18.78 5.86 -4.63
N GLY A 105 -17.47 5.80 -4.43
CA GLY A 105 -16.50 6.61 -5.17
C GLY A 105 -16.08 6.01 -6.51
N PRO A 106 -15.30 6.75 -7.29
CA PRO A 106 -14.64 6.17 -8.46
C PRO A 106 -13.72 5.03 -8.03
N ARG A 107 -13.67 3.97 -8.83
CA ARG A 107 -12.80 2.80 -8.59
C ARG A 107 -11.31 3.16 -8.53
N ASN A 108 -10.91 4.21 -9.23
CA ASN A 108 -9.52 4.63 -9.30
C ASN A 108 -9.25 5.66 -8.20
N ILE A 109 -8.20 5.45 -7.42
CA ILE A 109 -7.67 6.43 -6.47
C ILE A 109 -6.43 7.07 -7.08
N VAL A 110 -6.27 8.37 -6.87
CA VAL A 110 -5.15 9.14 -7.43
C VAL A 110 -4.46 9.92 -6.32
N LEU A 111 -3.19 9.61 -6.08
CA LEU A 111 -2.33 10.39 -5.19
C LEU A 111 -1.52 11.37 -6.02
N LYS A 112 -1.75 12.67 -5.81
CA LYS A 112 -0.90 13.76 -6.32
C LYS A 112 -0.31 14.49 -5.14
N THR A 113 1.00 14.39 -4.96
CA THR A 113 1.68 15.01 -3.81
C THR A 113 3.02 15.61 -4.22
N PRO A 114 3.37 16.82 -3.76
CA PRO A 114 4.69 17.38 -3.93
C PRO A 114 5.77 16.49 -3.31
N ILE A 115 6.91 16.35 -3.98
CA ILE A 115 8.03 15.53 -3.50
C ILE A 115 9.35 16.30 -3.54
N MET A 116 10.29 15.88 -2.69
CA MET A 116 11.68 16.34 -2.72
C MET A 116 12.58 15.17 -3.07
N LEU A 117 13.44 15.35 -4.08
CA LEU A 117 14.40 14.34 -4.52
C LEU A 117 15.82 14.88 -4.35
N ARG A 118 16.73 14.01 -3.93
CA ARG A 118 18.16 14.29 -3.90
C ARG A 118 18.72 14.09 -5.29
N LYS A 119 19.76 14.83 -5.67
CA LYS A 119 20.47 14.56 -6.93
C LYS A 119 21.03 13.14 -6.90
N GLY A 120 20.80 12.37 -7.95
CA GLY A 120 21.17 10.96 -8.03
C GLY A 120 20.02 10.03 -7.65
N GLN A 121 20.37 8.85 -7.12
CA GLN A 121 19.42 7.79 -6.85
C GLN A 121 18.53 8.09 -5.63
N ASN A 122 17.22 7.98 -5.82
CA ASN A 122 16.20 8.05 -4.78
C ASN A 122 15.38 6.76 -4.76
N SER A 123 14.91 6.33 -3.59
CA SER A 123 13.93 5.24 -3.49
C SER A 123 12.51 5.80 -3.53
N ILE A 124 11.64 5.13 -4.27
CA ILE A 124 10.21 5.37 -4.27
C ILE A 124 9.56 4.07 -3.81
N SER A 125 8.80 4.12 -2.73
CA SER A 125 8.09 2.97 -2.16
C SER A 125 6.62 3.29 -2.04
N LEU A 126 5.78 2.41 -2.59
CA LEU A 126 4.33 2.55 -2.54
C LEU A 126 3.76 1.32 -1.84
N LEU A 127 2.91 1.54 -0.84
CA LEU A 127 2.16 0.47 -0.19
C LEU A 127 0.73 0.50 -0.73
N SER A 128 0.39 -0.52 -1.50
CA SER A 128 -0.97 -0.75 -1.97
C SER A 128 -1.70 -1.63 -0.97
N VAL A 129 -2.92 -1.24 -0.60
CA VAL A 129 -3.74 -1.96 0.38
C VAL A 129 -5.11 -2.27 -0.20
N MET A 130 -5.53 -3.52 -0.02
CA MET A 130 -6.88 -4.00 -0.31
C MET A 130 -7.71 -4.07 0.98
N VAL A 131 -9.03 -3.91 0.87
CA VAL A 131 -9.98 -3.99 1.98
C VAL A 131 -11.06 -4.94 1.50
N GLY A 132 -10.74 -6.23 1.55
CA GLY A 132 -11.53 -7.27 0.91
C GLY A 132 -11.43 -7.24 -0.62
N SER A 133 -11.88 -8.34 -1.21
CA SER A 133 -12.08 -8.50 -2.64
C SER A 133 -13.56 -8.30 -2.96
N PRO A 134 -13.93 -7.81 -4.17
CA PRO A 134 -15.31 -7.83 -4.57
C PRO A 134 -15.86 -9.25 -4.47
N ASP A 135 -17.11 -9.38 -4.03
CA ASP A 135 -17.80 -10.66 -3.80
C ASP A 135 -19.01 -10.84 -4.74
N SER A 136 -19.33 -9.84 -5.56
CA SER A 136 -20.45 -9.88 -6.51
C SER A 136 -20.22 -9.01 -7.76
N GLY A 137 -20.90 -9.38 -8.85
CA GLY A 137 -20.91 -8.67 -10.13
C GLY A 137 -20.45 -9.53 -11.32
N ALA A 138 -20.69 -9.06 -12.54
CA ALA A 138 -20.22 -9.75 -13.75
C ALA A 138 -18.71 -9.55 -13.95
N TYR A 139 -18.04 -10.58 -14.49
CA TYR A 139 -16.63 -10.55 -14.92
C TYR A 139 -15.63 -10.16 -13.81
N MET A 140 -15.85 -10.63 -12.58
CA MET A 140 -14.99 -10.34 -11.45
C MET A 140 -13.55 -10.81 -11.67
N GLU A 141 -13.37 -11.92 -12.39
CA GLU A 141 -12.08 -12.48 -12.77
C GLU A 141 -11.25 -11.55 -13.68
N ARG A 142 -11.89 -10.55 -14.30
CA ARG A 142 -11.22 -9.56 -15.16
C ARG A 142 -10.83 -8.28 -14.41
N ARG A 143 -11.19 -8.17 -13.13
CA ARG A 143 -10.85 -6.98 -12.34
C ARG A 143 -9.36 -6.98 -12.03
N ILE A 144 -8.75 -5.81 -12.20
CA ILE A 144 -7.32 -5.58 -12.02
C ILE A 144 -7.15 -4.64 -10.84
N PHE A 145 -6.28 -4.97 -9.89
CA PHE A 145 -6.06 -4.15 -8.68
C PHE A 145 -4.61 -3.69 -8.56
N GLY A 146 -4.37 -2.83 -7.57
CA GLY A 146 -3.05 -2.26 -7.27
C GLY A 146 -2.68 -1.06 -8.13
N VAL A 147 -1.40 -0.72 -8.09
CA VAL A 147 -0.85 0.45 -8.77
C VAL A 147 -0.92 0.26 -10.29
N ARG A 148 -1.47 1.24 -11.00
CA ARG A 148 -1.70 1.19 -12.46
C ARG A 148 -0.82 2.15 -13.23
N LYS A 149 -0.54 3.34 -12.68
CA LYS A 149 0.39 4.31 -13.26
C LYS A 149 1.16 5.05 -12.18
N VAL A 150 2.42 5.36 -12.47
CA VAL A 150 3.30 6.18 -11.66
C VAL A 150 4.02 7.14 -12.58
N SER A 151 4.01 8.43 -12.24
CA SER A 151 4.75 9.44 -12.98
C SER A 151 5.23 10.56 -12.08
N ILE A 152 6.32 11.20 -12.47
CA ILE A 152 6.81 12.42 -11.84
C ILE A 152 6.61 13.58 -12.80
N GLN A 153 5.90 14.60 -12.36
CA GLN A 153 5.75 15.86 -13.08
C GLN A 153 6.74 16.88 -12.55
N GLN A 154 7.36 17.63 -13.46
CA GLN A 154 8.24 18.74 -13.13
C GLN A 154 7.72 20.03 -13.74
N GLY A 155 7.15 20.91 -12.92
CA GLY A 155 6.52 22.14 -13.39
C GLY A 155 5.52 21.88 -14.52
N HIS A 156 5.69 22.58 -15.64
CA HIS A 156 4.86 22.44 -16.85
C HIS A 156 5.41 21.46 -17.90
N GLN A 157 6.50 20.75 -17.59
CA GLN A 157 7.06 19.76 -18.50
C GLN A 157 6.18 18.51 -18.59
N LYS A 158 6.37 17.76 -19.68
CA LYS A 158 5.74 16.44 -19.84
C LYS A 158 6.14 15.55 -18.66
N SER A 159 5.15 14.91 -18.04
CA SER A 159 5.39 13.99 -16.93
C SER A 159 6.26 12.81 -17.38
N HIS A 160 7.26 12.50 -16.57
CA HIS A 160 8.12 11.33 -16.76
C HIS A 160 7.41 10.10 -16.19
N SER A 161 7.11 9.13 -17.05
CA SER A 161 6.41 7.89 -16.67
C SER A 161 7.40 6.89 -16.08
N LEU A 162 7.06 6.30 -14.94
CA LEU A 162 7.83 5.26 -14.28
C LEU A 162 7.27 3.84 -14.50
N ASN A 163 6.21 3.69 -15.30
CA ASN A 163 5.48 2.42 -15.43
C ASN A 163 6.32 1.23 -15.94
N ASN A 164 7.35 1.50 -16.73
CA ASN A 164 8.20 0.49 -17.36
C ASN A 164 9.61 0.45 -16.73
N GLU A 165 9.80 1.14 -15.60
CA GLU A 165 11.04 1.06 -14.82
C GLU A 165 11.14 -0.28 -14.10
N LEU A 166 12.32 -0.59 -13.58
CA LEU A 166 12.50 -1.81 -12.79
C LEU A 166 11.76 -1.65 -11.44
N TRP A 167 10.69 -2.42 -11.28
CA TRP A 167 9.90 -2.47 -10.06
C TRP A 167 10.11 -3.79 -9.34
N LYS A 168 10.36 -3.70 -8.03
CA LYS A 168 10.32 -4.82 -7.09
C LYS A 168 8.97 -4.79 -6.38
N HIS A 169 8.29 -5.92 -6.41
CA HIS A 169 7.00 -6.13 -5.75
C HIS A 169 7.22 -7.11 -4.62
N GLN A 170 6.91 -6.71 -3.40
CA GLN A 170 7.12 -7.57 -2.25
C GLN A 170 5.79 -7.80 -1.55
N VAL A 171 5.34 -9.05 -1.60
CA VAL A 171 4.22 -9.52 -0.78
C VAL A 171 4.72 -9.53 0.65
N ASN A 172 4.07 -8.76 1.51
CA ASN A 172 4.37 -8.80 2.92
C ASN A 172 3.54 -9.92 3.55
N PRO A 173 4.14 -11.07 3.89
CA PRO A 173 3.41 -12.06 4.65
C PRO A 173 3.07 -11.44 6.01
N GLY A 174 1.82 -11.53 6.44
CA GLY A 174 1.30 -10.93 7.67
C GLY A 174 1.91 -11.45 8.98
N TRP A 175 3.17 -11.88 8.99
CA TRP A 175 3.94 -12.28 10.16
C TRP A 175 4.31 -11.07 11.03
N LEU A 176 3.31 -10.36 11.54
CA LEU A 176 3.42 -9.41 12.65
C LEU A 176 2.04 -9.11 13.28
N ILE A 177 1.00 -9.89 12.97
CA ILE A 177 -0.20 -9.90 13.80
C ILE A 177 0.04 -10.93 14.91
N TRP A 178 0.72 -10.49 15.96
CA TRP A 178 0.75 -11.07 17.31
C TRP A 178 0.44 -12.57 17.40
N ARG A 179 1.44 -13.43 17.22
CA ARG A 179 1.43 -14.69 18.00
C ARG A 179 1.91 -14.35 19.39
N ASN A 180 0.98 -14.28 20.33
CA ASN A 180 1.33 -14.43 21.74
C ASN A 180 1.91 -15.85 21.87
N GLU A 181 3.18 -15.94 22.29
CA GLU A 181 3.64 -17.10 23.05
C GLU A 181 2.94 -17.13 24.42
#